data_AF-A0A3E3DIF1-F1
#
_entry.id   AF-A0A3E3DIF1-F1
#
_cell.length_a   1.000
_cell.length_b   1.000
_cell.length_c   1.000
_cell.angle_alpha   90.00
_cell.angle_beta   90.00
_cell.angle_gamma   90.00
#
_symmetry.space_group_name_H-M   'P 1'
#
loop_
_entity.id
_entity.type
_entity.pdbx_description
1 polymer ?
#
loop_
_entity_poly.entity_id
_entity_poly.type
_entity_poly.pdbx_seq_one_letter_code
_entity_poly.pdbx_strand_id
1 'polypeptide(L)'
;MITKDNNFGEEEVNFMPHTNFTTLCYIETEDSYLMLHRVKKEGDMNRDKWLGVGGHFEKGESPEECLLREVKEETGLTLLRWRFRGLVTFVSDRWPEEYMCLYTADRYEGTIGDCREGQLEWVKKDQIRELSLWEGDLIFFELLQNNQPFFSLKLCYKGERLTQAVLDGSSLELLDERDADGSVTGRARARFLMHRYGDLHGTSHVWIVRPNYKSGFDLLLQKRSEEKDAFPGCYDISSAGHIPAGDDYLESAVRELEEELGITVRPEELTFVGLHDETDIAEFYGKPFHNHEICRVYVYTRPIEADRLKLQKEEVESVMWIDYDECLSRIENHTLKNCLNVRELQMLKTWWTEGGRKFR
;
A
#
# COMPACT_ATOMS: atom_id res chain seq x y z
N MET A 1 7.04 -42.03 -61.27
CA MET A 1 6.88 -41.88 -59.81
C MET A 1 7.18 -40.41 -59.53
N ILE A 2 6.21 -39.49 -59.57
CA ILE A 2 5.21 -39.25 -58.52
C ILE A 2 5.79 -39.54 -57.13
N THR A 3 6.19 -38.47 -56.44
CA THR A 3 5.58 -38.06 -55.16
C THR A 3 5.74 -36.54 -55.04
N LYS A 4 4.63 -35.83 -55.29
CA LYS A 4 4.32 -34.61 -54.55
C LYS A 4 4.19 -35.04 -53.09
N ASP A 5 4.76 -34.29 -52.17
CA ASP A 5 4.22 -34.01 -50.85
C ASP A 5 5.25 -33.18 -50.09
N ASN A 6 4.93 -31.91 -49.91
CA ASN A 6 5.19 -31.21 -48.66
C ASN A 6 4.17 -30.08 -48.62
N ASN A 7 3.00 -30.44 -48.10
CA ASN A 7 2.08 -29.52 -47.45
C ASN A 7 2.90 -28.63 -46.51
N PHE A 8 3.14 -27.38 -46.90
CA PHE A 8 3.18 -26.33 -45.89
C PHE A 8 1.76 -26.24 -45.37
N GLY A 9 1.51 -26.92 -44.25
CA GLY A 9 0.33 -26.64 -43.45
C GLY A 9 0.39 -25.15 -43.12
N GLU A 10 -0.53 -24.40 -43.71
CA GLU A 10 -1.02 -23.19 -43.07
C GLU A 10 -1.55 -23.65 -41.71
N GLU A 11 -0.70 -23.62 -40.69
CA GLU A 11 -1.19 -23.55 -39.32
C GLU A 11 -2.00 -22.27 -39.29
N GLU A 12 -3.34 -22.41 -39.28
CA GLU A 12 -4.24 -21.36 -38.85
C GLU A 12 -3.71 -20.88 -37.50
N VAL A 13 -2.97 -19.77 -37.53
CA VAL A 13 -2.64 -18.99 -36.35
C VAL A 13 -3.99 -18.62 -35.78
N ASN A 14 -4.38 -19.34 -34.74
CA ASN A 14 -5.63 -19.13 -34.03
C ASN A 14 -5.55 -17.70 -33.47
N PHE A 15 -6.13 -16.75 -34.20
CA PHE A 15 -6.10 -15.34 -33.87
C PHE A 15 -6.76 -15.19 -32.50
N MET A 16 -5.99 -14.83 -31.48
CA MET A 16 -6.58 -14.26 -30.26
C MET A 16 -7.41 -13.05 -30.72
N PRO A 17 -8.73 -12.99 -30.43
CA PRO A 17 -9.62 -12.03 -31.09
C PRO A 17 -9.31 -10.56 -30.77
N HIS A 18 -8.52 -10.30 -29.72
CA HIS A 18 -8.08 -8.98 -29.30
C HIS A 18 -6.61 -9.04 -28.89
N THR A 19 -5.86 -7.97 -29.18
CA THR A 19 -4.53 -7.80 -28.60
C THR A 19 -4.68 -7.53 -27.10
N ASN A 20 -3.74 -8.02 -26.28
CA ASN A 20 -3.71 -7.70 -24.84
C ASN A 20 -3.21 -6.27 -24.58
N PHE A 21 -3.19 -5.40 -25.59
CA PHE A 21 -2.74 -4.02 -25.48
C PHE A 21 -3.94 -3.09 -25.53
N THR A 22 -3.96 -2.13 -24.63
CA THR A 22 -5.00 -1.11 -24.53
C THR A 22 -4.40 0.26 -24.32
N THR A 23 -5.15 1.30 -24.63
CA THR A 23 -4.83 2.67 -24.20
C THR A 23 -5.86 3.12 -23.19
N LEU A 24 -5.43 3.92 -22.21
CA LEU A 24 -6.34 4.62 -21.31
C LEU A 24 -5.89 6.07 -21.19
N CYS A 25 -6.82 7.01 -21.31
CA CYS A 25 -6.54 8.43 -21.27
C CYS A 25 -7.43 9.14 -20.23
N TYR A 26 -6.78 9.85 -19.31
CA TYR A 26 -7.46 10.83 -18.48
C TYR A 26 -7.35 12.21 -19.12
N ILE A 27 -8.44 12.65 -19.75
CA ILE A 27 -8.56 14.03 -20.24
C ILE A 27 -8.76 14.92 -19.01
N GLU A 28 -7.97 15.98 -18.87
CA GLU A 28 -7.89 16.74 -17.62
C GLU A 28 -8.03 18.25 -17.82
N THR A 29 -8.63 18.88 -16.82
CA THR A 29 -8.52 20.31 -16.55
C THR A 29 -7.53 20.52 -15.39
N GLU A 30 -7.40 21.77 -14.93
CA GLU A 30 -6.62 22.08 -13.72
C GLU A 30 -7.10 21.25 -12.51
N ASP A 31 -8.42 21.12 -12.32
CA ASP A 31 -9.04 20.56 -11.11
C ASP A 31 -9.79 19.24 -11.32
N SER A 32 -9.99 18.78 -12.55
CA SER A 32 -10.89 17.66 -12.85
C SER A 32 -10.32 16.69 -13.88
N TYR A 33 -10.78 15.44 -13.82
CA TYR A 33 -10.62 14.44 -14.88
C TYR A 33 -11.98 14.16 -15.53
N LEU A 34 -12.00 13.96 -16.85
CA LEU A 34 -13.14 13.38 -17.53
C LEU A 34 -13.09 11.86 -17.30
N MET A 35 -14.07 11.36 -16.57
CA MET A 35 -14.19 9.96 -16.16
C MET A 35 -15.36 9.30 -16.89
N LEU A 36 -15.20 8.03 -17.23
CA LEU A 36 -16.23 7.18 -17.81
C LEU A 36 -16.76 6.23 -16.73
N HIS A 37 -18.05 6.35 -16.38
CA HIS A 37 -18.75 5.40 -15.53
C HIS A 37 -19.33 4.25 -16.35
N ARG A 38 -18.76 3.05 -16.22
CA ARG A 38 -19.12 1.88 -17.04
C ARG A 38 -20.37 1.16 -16.52
N VAL A 39 -21.53 1.68 -16.93
CA VAL A 39 -22.86 1.15 -16.52
C VAL A 39 -23.66 0.49 -17.65
N LYS A 40 -23.23 0.62 -18.92
CA LYS A 40 -24.07 0.24 -20.08
C LYS A 40 -23.75 -1.14 -20.68
N LYS A 41 -22.61 -1.76 -20.36
CA LYS A 41 -22.12 -3.00 -21.00
C LYS A 41 -22.31 -4.21 -20.07
N GLU A 42 -23.16 -5.16 -20.47
CA GLU A 42 -23.34 -6.42 -19.73
C GLU A 42 -22.12 -7.33 -19.86
N GLY A 43 -21.63 -7.90 -18.74
CA GLY A 43 -20.47 -8.81 -18.73
C GLY A 43 -19.10 -8.12 -18.72
N ASP A 44 -19.06 -6.79 -18.56
CA ASP A 44 -17.82 -6.03 -18.43
C ASP A 44 -17.13 -6.28 -17.08
N MET A 45 -15.83 -6.56 -17.09
CA MET A 45 -14.98 -6.64 -15.89
C MET A 45 -15.04 -5.35 -15.07
N ASN A 46 -15.22 -4.21 -15.74
CA ASN A 46 -15.25 -2.89 -15.15
C ASN A 46 -16.68 -2.37 -14.91
N ARG A 47 -17.67 -3.25 -14.83
CA ARG A 47 -19.05 -2.85 -14.54
C ARG A 47 -19.11 -2.11 -13.20
N ASP A 48 -19.78 -0.95 -13.21
CA ASP A 48 -19.91 -0.02 -12.08
C ASP A 48 -18.57 0.53 -11.56
N LYS A 49 -17.52 0.49 -12.40
CA LYS A 49 -16.23 1.17 -12.17
C LYS A 49 -16.15 2.47 -12.95
N TRP A 50 -15.31 3.38 -12.44
CA TRP A 50 -14.97 4.63 -13.10
C TRP A 50 -13.57 4.54 -13.69
N LEU A 51 -13.42 4.88 -14.97
CA LEU A 51 -12.15 4.77 -15.68
C LEU A 51 -11.85 6.01 -16.51
N GLY A 52 -10.64 6.07 -17.06
CA GLY A 52 -10.36 6.94 -18.19
C GLY A 52 -11.05 6.46 -19.47
N VAL A 53 -10.86 7.21 -20.54
CA VAL A 53 -11.38 6.92 -21.89
C VAL A 53 -10.36 6.09 -22.64
N GLY A 54 -10.77 5.04 -23.34
CA GLY A 54 -9.84 4.18 -24.06
C GLY A 54 -10.32 2.76 -24.34
N GLY A 55 -9.53 2.01 -25.10
CA GLY A 55 -9.89 0.66 -25.53
C GLY A 55 -8.72 -0.12 -26.11
N HIS A 56 -9.04 -1.17 -26.86
CA HIS A 56 -8.07 -2.15 -27.37
C HIS A 56 -7.44 -1.69 -28.68
N PHE A 57 -6.19 -2.10 -28.88
CA PHE A 57 -5.50 -1.86 -30.15
C PHE A 57 -6.12 -2.71 -31.25
N GLU A 58 -6.31 -2.09 -32.42
CA GLU A 58 -6.55 -2.79 -33.67
C GLU A 58 -5.23 -3.24 -34.32
N LYS A 59 -5.35 -4.13 -35.32
CA LYS A 59 -4.19 -4.71 -35.99
C LYS A 59 -3.36 -3.62 -36.68
N GLY A 60 -2.12 -3.46 -36.23
CA GLY A 60 -1.15 -2.56 -36.83
C GLY A 60 -1.16 -1.14 -36.25
N GLU A 61 -2.02 -0.85 -35.26
CA GLU A 61 -2.02 0.44 -34.58
C GLU A 61 -0.78 0.61 -33.69
N SER A 62 -0.21 1.80 -33.75
CA SER A 62 0.62 2.35 -32.68
C SER A 62 -0.22 2.76 -31.47
N PRO A 63 0.38 2.90 -30.27
CA PRO A 63 -0.33 3.39 -29.10
C PRO A 63 -1.05 4.72 -29.33
N GLU A 64 -0.44 5.65 -30.08
CA GLU A 64 -1.05 6.95 -30.36
C GLU A 64 -2.22 6.86 -31.34
N GLU A 65 -2.17 5.97 -32.34
CA GLU A 65 -3.29 5.73 -33.25
C GLU A 65 -4.50 5.17 -32.50
N CYS A 66 -4.28 4.17 -31.63
CA CYS A 66 -5.31 3.61 -30.76
C CYS A 66 -5.90 4.69 -29.83
N LEU A 67 -5.05 5.47 -29.15
CA LEU A 67 -5.47 6.55 -28.26
C LEU A 67 -6.41 7.54 -28.96
N LEU A 68 -5.99 8.02 -30.14
CA LEU A 68 -6.74 9.05 -30.86
C LEU A 68 -8.07 8.51 -31.41
N ARG A 69 -8.11 7.26 -31.87
CA ARG A 69 -9.33 6.59 -32.32
C ARG A 69 -10.31 6.40 -31.17
N GLU A 70 -9.88 5.74 -30.09
CA GLU A 70 -10.73 5.43 -28.94
C GLU A 70 -11.31 6.70 -28.30
N VAL A 71 -10.48 7.72 -28.06
CA VAL A 71 -10.97 8.99 -27.51
C VAL A 71 -12.02 9.63 -28.43
N LYS A 72 -11.80 9.60 -29.75
CA LYS A 72 -12.74 10.16 -30.71
C LYS A 72 -14.07 9.41 -30.72
N GLU A 73 -14.03 8.09 -30.67
CA GLU A 73 -15.21 7.22 -30.70
C GLU A 73 -16.03 7.30 -29.41
N GLU A 74 -15.37 7.33 -28.26
CA GLU A 74 -16.04 7.30 -26.96
C GLU A 74 -16.56 8.66 -26.51
N THR A 75 -15.85 9.74 -26.84
CA THR A 75 -16.16 11.09 -26.34
C THR A 75 -16.57 12.08 -27.41
N GLY A 76 -16.27 11.81 -28.68
CA GLY A 76 -16.39 12.78 -29.78
C GLY A 76 -15.28 13.83 -29.83
N LEU A 77 -14.35 13.85 -28.86
CA LEU A 77 -13.29 14.85 -28.77
C LEU A 77 -12.11 14.50 -29.69
N THR A 78 -11.44 15.52 -30.20
CA THR A 78 -10.16 15.39 -30.91
C THR A 78 -9.06 15.92 -29.99
N LEU A 79 -8.08 15.08 -29.62
CA LEU A 79 -6.96 15.52 -28.79
C LEU A 79 -5.98 16.40 -29.59
N LEU A 80 -5.53 17.50 -28.99
CA LEU A 80 -4.56 18.43 -29.56
C LEU A 80 -3.22 18.40 -28.82
N ARG A 81 -3.22 17.99 -27.55
CA ARG A 81 -2.01 17.76 -26.76
C ARG A 81 -2.26 16.68 -25.72
N TRP A 82 -1.38 15.68 -25.72
CA TRP A 82 -1.39 14.55 -24.80
C TRP A 82 0.03 14.18 -24.38
N ARG A 83 0.14 13.35 -23.35
CA ARG A 83 1.42 12.85 -22.84
C ARG A 83 1.28 11.37 -22.51
N PHE A 84 2.22 10.57 -23.00
CA PHE A 84 2.36 9.18 -22.58
C PHE A 84 2.96 9.14 -21.16
N ARG A 85 2.18 8.64 -20.20
CA ARG A 85 2.49 8.70 -18.77
C ARG A 85 3.12 7.43 -18.24
N GLY A 86 2.76 6.28 -18.79
CA GLY A 86 3.35 5.03 -18.33
C GLY A 86 2.76 3.80 -18.99
N LEU A 87 3.42 2.67 -18.77
CA LEU A 87 2.92 1.36 -19.14
C LEU A 87 2.45 0.65 -17.88
N VAL A 88 1.16 0.32 -17.82
CA VAL A 88 0.56 -0.41 -16.71
C VAL A 88 0.28 -1.83 -17.14
N THR A 89 0.76 -2.81 -16.38
CA THR A 89 0.50 -4.24 -16.63
C THR A 89 -0.48 -4.75 -15.58
N PHE A 90 -1.64 -5.21 -16.01
CA PHE A 90 -2.62 -5.87 -15.15
C PHE A 90 -2.51 -7.38 -15.31
N VAL A 91 -2.43 -8.09 -14.17
CA VAL A 91 -2.44 -9.54 -14.11
C VAL A 91 -3.55 -9.97 -13.16
N SER A 92 -4.38 -10.91 -13.57
CA SER A 92 -5.50 -11.41 -12.76
C SER A 92 -5.61 -12.93 -12.87
N ASP A 93 -6.17 -13.56 -11.82
CA ASP A 93 -6.59 -14.97 -11.86
C ASP A 93 -7.96 -15.17 -12.54
N ARG A 94 -8.73 -14.09 -12.75
CA ARG A 94 -10.06 -14.12 -13.36
C ARG A 94 -10.11 -13.61 -14.79
N TRP A 95 -9.22 -12.70 -15.15
CA TRP A 95 -9.26 -11.99 -16.44
C TRP A 95 -7.92 -12.12 -17.17
N PRO A 96 -7.92 -12.03 -18.51
CA PRO A 96 -6.69 -12.02 -19.29
C PRO A 96 -5.75 -10.89 -18.84
N GLU A 97 -4.46 -11.15 -18.95
CA GLU A 97 -3.43 -10.13 -18.77
C GLU A 97 -3.59 -8.98 -19.77
N GLU A 98 -3.34 -7.76 -19.31
CA GLU A 98 -3.53 -6.53 -20.07
C GLU A 98 -2.31 -5.62 -19.91
N TYR A 99 -1.87 -5.02 -21.01
CA TYR A 99 -0.81 -4.05 -21.11
C TYR A 99 -1.41 -2.71 -21.56
N MET A 100 -1.63 -1.82 -20.61
CA MET A 100 -2.31 -0.56 -20.81
C MET A 100 -1.30 0.59 -20.95
N CYS A 101 -1.31 1.27 -22.10
CA CYS A 101 -0.61 2.53 -22.29
C CYS A 101 -1.44 3.67 -21.68
N LEU A 102 -0.95 4.22 -20.57
CA LEU A 102 -1.63 5.30 -19.83
C LEU A 102 -1.24 6.67 -20.36
N TYR A 103 -2.23 7.50 -20.67
CA TYR A 103 -2.08 8.86 -21.17
C TYR A 103 -2.81 9.88 -20.29
N THR A 104 -2.35 11.13 -20.33
CA THR A 104 -3.16 12.30 -19.97
C THR A 104 -3.24 13.27 -21.13
N ALA A 105 -4.32 14.04 -21.23
CA ALA A 105 -4.51 15.05 -22.26
C ALA A 105 -5.16 16.32 -21.69
N ASP A 106 -4.59 17.49 -21.99
CA ASP A 106 -5.03 18.76 -21.41
C ASP A 106 -5.43 19.81 -22.47
N ARG A 107 -5.37 19.42 -23.75
CA ARG A 107 -5.93 20.20 -24.86
C ARG A 107 -6.65 19.30 -25.85
N TYR A 108 -7.85 19.70 -26.19
CA TYR A 108 -8.73 18.99 -27.11
C TYR A 108 -9.71 19.98 -27.75
N GLU A 109 -10.39 19.54 -28.79
CA GLU A 109 -11.51 20.24 -29.42
C GLU A 109 -12.73 19.33 -29.60
N GLY A 110 -13.89 19.94 -29.81
CA GLY A 110 -15.17 19.25 -29.93
C GLY A 110 -16.04 19.39 -28.69
N THR A 111 -17.18 18.70 -28.71
CA THR A 111 -18.14 18.64 -27.61
C THR A 111 -18.27 17.20 -27.15
N ILE A 112 -18.33 16.99 -25.83
CA ILE A 112 -18.54 15.66 -25.25
C ILE A 112 -19.86 15.09 -25.77
N GLY A 113 -19.77 13.95 -26.45
CA GLY A 113 -20.89 13.19 -26.98
C GLY A 113 -21.34 12.07 -26.03
N ASP A 114 -22.29 11.26 -26.51
CA ASP A 114 -22.75 10.08 -25.80
C ASP A 114 -21.77 8.90 -25.98
N CYS A 115 -21.29 8.35 -24.88
CA CYS A 115 -20.50 7.13 -24.89
C CYS A 115 -21.42 5.88 -24.90
N ARG A 116 -21.07 4.88 -25.71
CA ARG A 116 -21.78 3.59 -25.78
C ARG A 116 -21.53 2.73 -24.55
N GLU A 117 -20.37 2.86 -23.93
CA GLU A 117 -19.94 2.01 -22.82
C GLU A 117 -20.41 2.52 -21.45
N GLY A 118 -20.75 3.81 -21.35
CA GLY A 118 -21.07 4.41 -20.06
C GLY A 118 -21.54 5.87 -20.13
N GLN A 119 -21.39 6.55 -19.00
CA GLN A 119 -21.68 7.97 -18.83
C GLN A 119 -20.37 8.73 -18.57
N LEU A 120 -20.13 9.79 -19.34
CA LEU A 120 -18.95 10.64 -19.19
C LEU A 120 -19.25 11.79 -18.24
N GLU A 121 -18.40 11.99 -17.23
CA GLU A 121 -18.55 13.08 -16.25
C GLU A 121 -17.21 13.69 -15.86
N TRP A 122 -17.22 15.00 -15.63
CA TRP A 122 -16.08 15.69 -15.02
C TRP A 122 -16.12 15.44 -13.52
N VAL A 123 -15.12 14.72 -13.01
CA VAL A 123 -14.95 14.47 -11.58
C VAL A 123 -13.75 15.24 -11.08
N LYS A 124 -13.91 15.94 -9.96
CA LYS A 124 -12.81 16.68 -9.35
C LYS A 124 -11.70 15.73 -8.89
N LYS A 125 -10.46 16.17 -9.04
CA LYS A 125 -9.26 15.39 -8.68
C LYS A 125 -9.22 15.00 -7.20
N ASP A 126 -9.81 15.81 -6.32
CA ASP A 126 -9.94 15.53 -4.88
C ASP A 126 -11.05 14.53 -4.54
N GLN A 127 -11.99 14.27 -5.46
CA GLN A 127 -13.11 13.32 -5.29
C GLN A 127 -12.85 11.94 -5.89
N ILE A 128 -11.73 11.73 -6.58
CA ILE A 128 -11.43 10.47 -7.30
C ILE A 128 -11.47 9.24 -6.37
N ARG A 129 -11.03 9.38 -5.12
CA ARG A 129 -11.04 8.27 -4.14
C ARG A 129 -12.46 7.82 -3.75
N GLU A 130 -13.46 8.69 -3.88
CA GLU A 130 -14.84 8.38 -3.54
C GLU A 130 -15.51 7.51 -4.61
N LEU A 131 -14.89 7.40 -5.79
CA LEU A 131 -15.39 6.58 -6.89
C LEU A 131 -15.09 5.10 -6.66
N SER A 132 -15.93 4.25 -7.27
CA SER A 132 -15.67 2.82 -7.39
C SER A 132 -14.55 2.61 -8.42
N LEU A 133 -13.31 2.45 -7.93
CA LEU A 133 -12.10 2.22 -8.74
C LEU A 133 -11.50 0.84 -8.44
N TRP A 134 -10.48 0.46 -9.20
CA TRP A 134 -9.55 -0.57 -8.76
C TRP A 134 -8.53 0.03 -7.79
N GLU A 135 -8.11 -0.74 -6.77
CA GLU A 135 -7.17 -0.23 -5.76
C GLU A 135 -5.82 0.21 -6.35
N GLY A 136 -5.35 -0.49 -7.38
CA GLY A 136 -4.16 -0.12 -8.13
C GLY A 136 -4.30 1.17 -8.94
N ASP A 137 -5.52 1.60 -9.27
CA ASP A 137 -5.72 2.87 -10.01
C ASP A 137 -5.32 4.07 -9.17
N LEU A 138 -5.59 4.00 -7.86
CA LEU A 138 -5.18 5.03 -6.90
C LEU A 138 -3.66 5.24 -6.87
N ILE A 139 -2.87 4.19 -7.14
CA ILE A 139 -1.42 4.28 -7.22
C ILE A 139 -1.02 5.21 -8.36
N PHE A 140 -1.48 4.93 -9.58
CA PHE A 140 -1.11 5.80 -10.68
C PHE A 140 -1.79 7.16 -10.61
N PHE A 141 -2.98 7.33 -10.02
CA PHE A 141 -3.54 8.66 -9.78
C PHE A 141 -2.62 9.53 -8.90
N GLU A 142 -2.04 8.96 -7.83
CA GLU A 142 -1.06 9.67 -7.00
C GLU A 142 0.21 9.99 -7.82
N LEU A 143 0.69 9.07 -8.68
CA LEU A 143 1.82 9.34 -9.58
C LEU A 143 1.49 10.45 -10.60
N LEU A 144 0.26 10.46 -11.12
CA LEU A 144 -0.21 11.47 -12.06
C LEU A 144 -0.24 12.86 -11.41
N GLN A 145 -0.82 12.96 -10.20
CA GLN A 145 -0.90 14.18 -9.39
C GLN A 145 0.47 14.72 -9.00
N ASN A 146 1.41 13.84 -8.67
CA ASN A 146 2.80 14.22 -8.39
C ASN A 146 3.61 14.56 -9.64
N ASN A 147 2.99 14.56 -10.82
CA ASN A 147 3.63 14.77 -12.11
C ASN A 147 4.87 13.88 -12.31
N GLN A 148 4.79 12.63 -11.85
CA GLN A 148 5.86 11.65 -12.05
C GLN A 148 6.22 11.59 -13.55
N PRO A 149 7.51 11.48 -13.89
CA PRO A 149 7.96 11.12 -15.23
C PRO A 149 7.33 9.81 -15.72
N PHE A 150 7.71 9.37 -16.92
CA PHE A 150 7.26 8.08 -17.41
C PHE A 150 7.57 6.98 -16.39
N PHE A 151 6.59 6.13 -16.10
CA PHE A 151 6.73 5.02 -15.16
C PHE A 151 6.22 3.70 -15.74
N SER A 152 6.69 2.60 -15.18
CA SER A 152 6.14 1.26 -15.40
C SER A 152 5.49 0.78 -14.10
N LEU A 153 4.26 0.30 -14.18
CA LEU A 153 3.53 -0.19 -13.01
C LEU A 153 2.94 -1.56 -13.33
N LYS A 154 3.26 -2.58 -12.53
CA LYS A 154 2.60 -3.88 -12.58
C LYS A 154 1.66 -4.01 -11.40
N LEU A 155 0.42 -4.43 -11.67
CA LEU A 155 -0.63 -4.66 -10.69
C LEU A 155 -1.13 -6.10 -10.84
N CYS A 156 -1.14 -6.86 -9.74
CA CYS A 156 -1.65 -8.22 -9.73
C CYS A 156 -2.86 -8.35 -8.81
N TYR A 157 -3.90 -9.02 -9.30
CA TYR A 157 -5.16 -9.19 -8.61
C TYR A 157 -5.50 -10.67 -8.42
N LYS A 158 -6.15 -10.95 -7.29
CA LYS A 158 -6.86 -12.21 -7.04
C LYS A 158 -8.32 -11.89 -6.77
N GLY A 159 -9.20 -12.20 -7.72
CA GLY A 159 -10.52 -11.58 -7.79
C GLY A 159 -10.40 -10.07 -7.87
N GLU A 160 -11.05 -9.34 -6.96
CA GLU A 160 -10.96 -7.87 -6.93
C GLU A 160 -9.87 -7.33 -6.01
N ARG A 161 -9.18 -8.22 -5.28
CA ARG A 161 -8.17 -7.81 -4.30
C ARG A 161 -6.82 -7.61 -4.97
N LEU A 162 -6.21 -6.44 -4.76
CA LEU A 162 -4.82 -6.18 -5.12
C LEU A 162 -3.89 -7.04 -4.24
N THR A 163 -2.97 -7.76 -4.87
CA THR A 163 -2.05 -8.69 -4.20
C THR A 163 -0.59 -8.36 -4.43
N GLN A 164 -0.28 -7.60 -5.48
CA GLN A 164 1.06 -7.13 -5.75
C GLN A 164 0.99 -5.81 -6.52
N ALA A 165 1.87 -4.87 -6.19
CA ALA A 165 2.16 -3.71 -7.00
C ALA A 165 3.67 -3.54 -7.14
N VAL A 166 4.16 -3.34 -8.36
CA VAL A 166 5.59 -3.13 -8.65
C VAL A 166 5.73 -1.87 -9.50
N LEU A 167 6.36 -0.84 -8.93
CA LEU A 167 6.59 0.44 -9.57
C LEU A 167 8.07 0.54 -9.98
N ASP A 168 8.33 0.73 -11.28
CA ASP A 168 9.67 0.86 -11.85
C ASP A 168 10.62 -0.28 -11.43
N GLY A 169 10.08 -1.50 -11.37
CA GLY A 169 10.80 -2.70 -10.97
C GLY A 169 10.95 -2.90 -9.46
N SER A 170 10.48 -1.95 -8.63
CA SER A 170 10.52 -2.01 -7.18
C SER A 170 9.16 -2.39 -6.61
N SER A 171 9.11 -3.43 -5.78
CA SER A 171 7.87 -3.85 -5.10
C SER A 171 7.40 -2.76 -4.14
N LEU A 172 6.13 -2.40 -4.23
CA LEU A 172 5.48 -1.53 -3.26
C LEU A 172 4.98 -2.36 -2.07
N GLU A 173 5.19 -1.86 -0.86
CA GLU A 173 4.62 -2.44 0.35
C GLU A 173 3.08 -2.28 0.32
N LEU A 174 2.37 -3.40 0.39
CA LEU A 174 0.91 -3.42 0.50
C LEU A 174 0.51 -3.76 1.93
N LEU A 175 -0.50 -3.07 2.45
CA LEU A 175 -1.10 -3.31 3.76
C LEU A 175 -2.57 -3.67 3.59
N ASP A 176 -3.09 -4.46 4.52
CA ASP A 176 -4.53 -4.65 4.67
C ASP A 176 -5.18 -3.46 5.36
N GLU A 177 -6.30 -3.01 4.80
CA GLU A 177 -7.22 -2.14 5.54
C GLU A 177 -7.95 -2.99 6.58
N ARG A 178 -8.15 -2.41 7.77
CA ARG A 178 -8.68 -3.12 8.93
C ARG A 178 -9.86 -2.41 9.57
N ASP A 179 -10.69 -3.19 10.24
CA ASP A 179 -11.71 -2.70 11.16
C ASP A 179 -11.11 -2.43 12.55
N ALA A 180 -11.86 -1.73 13.40
CA ALA A 180 -11.42 -1.35 14.76
C ALA A 180 -11.13 -2.54 15.69
N ASP A 181 -11.59 -3.75 15.37
CA ASP A 181 -11.24 -4.98 16.09
C ASP A 181 -9.95 -5.66 15.56
N GLY A 182 -9.31 -5.04 14.56
CA GLY A 182 -8.10 -5.50 13.91
C GLY A 182 -8.33 -6.55 12.81
N SER A 183 -9.58 -6.94 12.51
CA SER A 183 -9.90 -7.83 11.40
C SER A 183 -9.72 -7.12 10.04
N VAL A 184 -9.46 -7.90 8.98
CA VAL A 184 -9.23 -7.34 7.64
C VAL A 184 -10.55 -7.08 6.93
N THR A 185 -10.67 -5.95 6.22
CA THR A 185 -11.87 -5.63 5.42
C THR A 185 -11.93 -6.41 4.10
N GLY A 186 -10.79 -6.99 3.69
CA GLY A 186 -10.59 -7.65 2.41
C GLY A 186 -9.95 -6.76 1.35
N ARG A 187 -9.81 -5.46 1.59
CA ARG A 187 -9.08 -4.51 0.72
C ARG A 187 -7.61 -4.41 1.13
N ALA A 188 -6.73 -4.30 0.13
CA ALA A 188 -5.31 -4.04 0.33
C ALA A 188 -4.87 -2.86 -0.54
N ARG A 189 -4.01 -2.01 0.01
CA ARG A 189 -3.50 -0.80 -0.68
C ARG A 189 -2.02 -0.62 -0.42
N ALA A 190 -1.37 0.16 -1.27
CA ALA A 190 0.00 0.56 -1.04
C ALA A 190 0.11 1.39 0.26
N ARG A 191 1.14 1.14 1.08
CA ARG A 191 1.34 1.80 2.37
C ARG A 191 1.32 3.32 2.29
N PHE A 192 1.93 3.90 1.25
CA PHE A 192 1.92 5.36 1.07
C PHE A 192 0.50 5.91 0.85
N LEU A 193 -0.39 5.15 0.20
CA LEU A 193 -1.80 5.53 0.05
C LEU A 193 -2.53 5.44 1.39
N MET A 194 -2.26 4.40 2.20
CA MET A 194 -2.87 4.27 3.53
C MET A 194 -2.58 5.53 4.37
N HIS A 195 -1.31 5.93 4.47
CA HIS A 195 -0.93 7.15 5.20
C HIS A 195 -1.41 8.44 4.56
N ARG A 196 -1.48 8.51 3.23
CA ARG A 196 -2.02 9.69 2.53
C ARG A 196 -3.48 9.94 2.90
N TYR A 197 -4.21 8.87 3.18
CA TYR A 197 -5.65 8.84 3.27
C TYR A 197 -6.20 8.57 4.66
N GLY A 198 -5.33 8.21 5.62
CA GLY A 198 -5.71 7.83 6.98
C GLY A 198 -6.53 6.55 7.00
N ASP A 199 -6.26 5.61 6.09
CA ASP A 199 -6.92 4.30 6.10
C ASP A 199 -6.39 3.49 7.29
N LEU A 200 -7.30 2.92 8.09
CA LEU A 200 -6.93 2.10 9.26
C LEU A 200 -6.17 0.86 8.81
N HIS A 201 -4.96 0.68 9.31
CA HIS A 201 -4.10 -0.44 8.99
C HIS A 201 -3.46 -1.03 10.26
N GLY A 202 -2.91 -2.24 10.15
CA GLY A 202 -2.41 -2.97 11.31
C GLY A 202 -0.92 -2.75 11.55
N THR A 203 -0.54 -2.68 12.83
CA THR A 203 0.85 -2.78 13.29
C THR A 203 0.98 -3.82 14.42
N SER A 204 2.15 -4.44 14.54
CA SER A 204 2.49 -5.29 15.68
C SER A 204 3.53 -4.61 16.54
N HIS A 205 3.26 -4.49 17.84
CA HIS A 205 4.16 -3.92 18.82
C HIS A 205 4.64 -5.01 19.77
N VAL A 206 5.96 -5.16 19.93
CA VAL A 206 6.54 -6.05 20.93
C VAL A 206 7.30 -5.25 21.97
N TRP A 207 6.90 -5.43 23.22
CA TRP A 207 7.62 -4.94 24.39
C TRP A 207 8.48 -6.04 25.01
N ILE A 208 9.79 -5.83 25.01
CA ILE A 208 10.72 -6.67 25.74
C ILE A 208 10.89 -6.08 27.14
N VAL A 209 10.52 -6.86 28.15
CA VAL A 209 10.53 -6.42 29.55
C VAL A 209 11.25 -7.41 30.43
N ARG A 210 11.84 -6.93 31.52
CA ARG A 210 12.44 -7.79 32.56
C ARG A 210 12.10 -7.28 33.95
N PRO A 211 11.97 -8.15 34.96
CA PRO A 211 11.69 -7.72 36.31
C PRO A 211 12.82 -6.87 36.89
N ASN A 212 12.47 -5.89 37.72
CA ASN A 212 13.42 -5.09 38.50
C ASN A 212 12.92 -4.90 39.94
N TYR A 213 13.79 -4.39 40.83
CA TYR A 213 13.46 -4.12 42.23
C TYR A 213 12.99 -2.68 42.51
N LYS A 214 12.93 -1.83 41.49
CA LYS A 214 12.50 -0.44 41.58
C LYS A 214 10.99 -0.37 41.32
N SER A 215 10.59 -0.08 40.09
CA SER A 215 9.19 0.10 39.68
C SER A 215 8.49 -1.19 39.27
N GLY A 216 9.22 -2.31 39.32
CA GLY A 216 8.75 -3.67 39.09
C GLY A 216 9.33 -4.29 37.82
N PHE A 217 9.61 -3.50 36.79
CA PHE A 217 10.19 -3.96 35.53
C PHE A 217 10.93 -2.84 34.77
N ASP A 218 11.95 -3.26 34.02
CA ASP A 218 12.60 -2.43 32.99
C ASP A 218 11.96 -2.73 31.62
N LEU A 219 11.99 -1.72 30.75
CA LEU A 219 11.66 -1.76 29.33
C LEU A 219 12.94 -1.75 28.50
N LEU A 220 13.02 -2.55 27.44
CA LEU A 220 14.03 -2.35 26.40
C LEU A 220 13.46 -1.37 25.37
N LEU A 221 14.07 -0.20 25.23
CA LEU A 221 13.74 0.74 24.17
C LEU A 221 14.72 0.58 23.02
N GLN A 222 14.23 0.68 21.79
CA GLN A 222 15.09 0.87 20.62
C GLN A 222 15.26 2.36 20.34
N LYS A 223 16.42 2.77 19.83
CA LYS A 223 16.64 4.10 19.27
C LYS A 223 16.59 3.96 17.75
N ARG A 224 15.60 4.60 17.13
CA ARG A 224 15.39 4.59 15.67
C ARG A 224 16.62 5.16 14.96
N SER A 225 16.99 4.56 13.83
CA SER A 225 18.07 5.07 12.98
C SER A 225 17.82 6.52 12.54
N GLU A 226 18.90 7.28 12.36
CA GLU A 226 18.82 8.64 11.80
C GLU A 226 18.46 8.63 10.29
N GLU A 227 18.50 7.46 9.64
CA GLU A 227 18.12 7.27 8.23
C GLU A 227 16.61 7.08 8.03
N LYS A 228 15.83 6.98 9.12
CA LYS A 228 14.36 6.83 9.04
C LYS A 228 13.69 8.13 8.59
N ASP A 229 12.73 8.01 7.67
CA ASP A 229 11.89 9.13 7.25
C ASP A 229 11.06 9.72 8.41
N ALA A 230 10.55 8.84 9.29
CA ALA A 230 9.71 9.21 10.43
C ALA A 230 10.44 9.02 11.76
N PHE A 231 10.46 10.11 12.56
CA PHE A 231 11.03 10.18 13.91
C PHE A 231 12.49 9.69 14.05
N PRO A 232 13.43 10.16 13.21
CA PRO A 232 14.83 9.75 13.27
C PRO A 232 15.46 10.07 14.64
N GLY A 233 16.20 9.10 15.19
CA GLY A 233 16.90 9.22 16.47
C GLY A 233 16.01 9.29 17.73
N CYS A 234 14.69 9.06 17.60
CA CYS A 234 13.79 8.91 18.75
C CYS A 234 13.91 7.52 19.38
N TYR A 235 13.76 7.44 20.71
CA TYR A 235 13.50 6.19 21.39
C TYR A 235 12.06 5.72 21.18
N ASP A 236 11.90 4.43 20.98
CA ASP A 236 10.66 3.80 20.57
C ASP A 236 10.48 2.43 21.26
N ILE A 237 9.34 1.79 21.00
CA ILE A 237 8.98 0.44 21.41
C ILE A 237 10.10 -0.55 21.05
N SER A 238 10.23 -1.69 21.76
CA SER A 238 11.36 -2.61 21.53
C SER A 238 11.45 -3.08 20.09
N SER A 239 10.31 -3.42 19.47
CA SER A 239 10.19 -3.71 18.04
C SER A 239 8.77 -3.39 17.59
N ALA A 240 8.62 -2.75 16.43
CA ALA A 240 7.32 -2.32 15.91
C ALA A 240 7.33 -2.25 14.38
N GLY A 241 6.33 -2.85 13.74
CA GLY A 241 6.24 -2.89 12.29
C GLY A 241 4.82 -3.04 11.76
N HIS A 242 4.65 -2.69 10.48
CA HIS A 242 3.38 -2.84 9.79
C HIS A 242 3.09 -4.31 9.51
N ILE A 243 1.82 -4.66 9.40
CA ILE A 243 1.41 -6.00 8.98
C ILE A 243 1.27 -6.02 7.45
N PRO A 244 2.16 -6.71 6.71
CA PRO A 244 2.03 -6.83 5.27
C PRO A 244 0.68 -7.43 4.88
N ALA A 245 0.17 -7.06 3.70
CA ALA A 245 -1.12 -7.55 3.22
C ALA A 245 -1.11 -9.08 3.11
N GLY A 246 -2.04 -9.74 3.79
CA GLY A 246 -2.15 -11.20 3.87
C GLY A 246 -1.48 -11.84 5.09
N ASP A 247 -0.67 -11.10 5.85
CA ASP A 247 0.04 -11.63 7.03
C ASP A 247 -0.79 -11.48 8.32
N ASP A 248 -0.48 -12.32 9.31
CA ASP A 248 -1.01 -12.19 10.68
C ASP A 248 -0.11 -11.30 11.56
N TYR A 249 -0.72 -10.71 12.59
CA TYR A 249 -0.02 -9.89 13.57
C TYR A 249 1.08 -10.64 14.32
N LEU A 250 0.84 -11.88 14.74
CA LEU A 250 1.80 -12.62 15.54
C LEU A 250 3.00 -13.04 14.69
N GLU A 251 2.77 -13.45 13.45
CA GLU A 251 3.83 -13.78 12.50
C GLU A 251 4.69 -12.56 12.18
N SER A 252 4.05 -11.40 11.96
CA SER A 252 4.76 -10.14 11.75
C SER A 252 5.55 -9.72 12.98
N ALA A 253 5.00 -9.83 14.18
CA ALA A 253 5.71 -9.54 15.43
C ALA A 253 6.98 -10.38 15.59
N VAL A 254 6.94 -11.65 15.21
CA VAL A 254 8.11 -12.55 15.23
C VAL A 254 9.14 -12.13 14.17
N ARG A 255 8.68 -11.81 12.96
CA ARG A 255 9.55 -11.36 11.86
C ARG A 255 10.28 -10.06 12.22
N GLU A 256 9.56 -9.04 12.69
CA GLU A 256 10.13 -7.73 13.03
C GLU A 256 11.18 -7.85 14.16
N LEU A 257 10.93 -8.68 15.18
CA LEU A 257 11.94 -8.95 16.23
C LEU A 257 13.24 -9.54 15.68
N GLU A 258 13.14 -10.43 14.70
CA GLU A 258 14.29 -11.04 14.05
C GLU A 258 15.00 -10.06 13.12
N GLU A 259 14.26 -9.30 12.32
CA GLU A 259 14.78 -8.32 11.38
C GLU A 259 15.46 -7.14 12.11
N GLU A 260 14.75 -6.49 13.03
CA GLU A 260 15.23 -5.27 13.71
C GLU A 260 16.31 -5.56 14.76
N LEU A 261 16.11 -6.59 15.59
CA LEU A 261 16.93 -6.87 16.78
C LEU A 261 17.77 -8.15 16.70
N GLY A 262 17.52 -9.02 15.72
CA GLY A 262 18.15 -10.34 15.63
C GLY A 262 17.67 -11.33 16.68
N ILE A 263 16.46 -11.16 17.23
CA ILE A 263 15.90 -12.03 18.27
C ILE A 263 14.94 -13.03 17.65
N THR A 264 15.39 -14.27 17.48
CA THR A 264 14.51 -15.38 17.05
C THR A 264 13.67 -15.87 18.23
N VAL A 265 12.35 -15.78 18.11
CA VAL A 265 11.39 -16.25 19.12
C VAL A 265 10.39 -17.24 18.51
N ARG A 266 9.78 -18.10 19.34
CA ARG A 266 8.58 -18.84 18.93
C ARG A 266 7.32 -18.02 19.23
N PRO A 267 6.25 -18.14 18.43
CA PRO A 267 4.99 -17.42 18.66
C PRO A 267 4.43 -17.55 20.08
N GLU A 268 4.58 -18.72 20.73
CA GLU A 268 4.06 -18.97 22.08
C GLU A 268 4.86 -18.26 23.19
N GLU A 269 5.99 -17.65 22.84
CA GLU A 269 6.80 -16.84 23.76
C GLU A 269 6.33 -15.40 23.85
N LEU A 270 5.51 -14.96 22.89
CA LEU A 270 4.89 -13.64 22.88
C LEU A 270 3.54 -13.72 23.59
N THR A 271 3.40 -12.95 24.67
CA THR A 271 2.13 -12.86 25.38
C THR A 271 1.32 -11.69 24.83
N PHE A 272 0.14 -11.96 24.29
CA PHE A 272 -0.78 -10.90 23.87
C PHE A 272 -1.25 -10.09 25.08
N VAL A 273 -1.18 -8.77 24.96
CA VAL A 273 -1.58 -7.80 26.00
C VAL A 273 -2.93 -7.18 25.66
N GLY A 274 -3.11 -6.72 24.43
CA GLY A 274 -4.31 -6.00 24.02
C GLY A 274 -4.19 -5.37 22.64
N LEU A 275 -5.29 -4.74 22.22
CA LEU A 275 -5.38 -3.89 21.04
C LEU A 275 -5.27 -2.43 21.48
N HIS A 276 -4.55 -1.62 20.70
CA HIS A 276 -4.40 -0.19 20.91
C HIS A 276 -4.66 0.55 19.59
N ASP A 277 -5.50 1.58 19.62
CA ASP A 277 -5.78 2.43 18.46
C ASP A 277 -4.94 3.70 18.58
N GLU A 278 -4.22 4.03 17.51
CA GLU A 278 -3.34 5.18 17.43
C GLU A 278 -3.65 6.01 16.19
N THR A 279 -3.74 7.33 16.37
CA THR A 279 -3.94 8.27 15.27
C THR A 279 -2.98 9.42 15.43
N ASP A 280 -2.15 9.65 14.41
CA ASP A 280 -1.21 10.76 14.35
C ASP A 280 -1.34 11.51 13.03
N ILE A 281 -1.24 12.83 13.09
CA ILE A 281 -1.22 13.68 11.90
C ILE A 281 0.12 14.41 11.89
N ALA A 282 0.89 14.19 10.83
CA ALA A 282 2.17 14.80 10.59
C ALA A 282 2.24 15.35 9.15
N GLU A 283 3.33 16.04 8.85
CA GLU A 283 3.67 16.44 7.49
C GLU A 283 5.10 15.98 7.20
N PHE A 284 5.27 15.19 6.14
CA PHE A 284 6.59 14.74 5.67
C PHE A 284 6.79 15.25 4.25
N TYR A 285 7.92 15.92 4.00
CA TYR A 285 8.27 16.46 2.68
C TYR A 285 7.19 17.37 2.05
N GLY A 286 6.46 18.14 2.88
CA GLY A 286 5.38 19.01 2.43
C GLY A 286 4.07 18.28 2.07
N LYS A 287 3.98 16.99 2.39
CA LYS A 287 2.79 16.15 2.18
C LYS A 287 2.19 15.74 3.51
N PRO A 288 0.86 15.74 3.63
CA PRO A 288 0.20 15.29 4.83
C PRO A 288 0.40 13.78 5.01
N PHE A 289 0.61 13.38 6.25
CA PHE A 289 0.75 12.01 6.71
C PHE A 289 -0.26 11.79 7.82
N HIS A 290 -1.22 10.91 7.57
CA HIS A 290 -2.28 10.54 8.48
C HIS A 290 -2.03 9.09 8.90
N ASN A 291 -1.41 8.92 10.06
CA ASN A 291 -1.29 7.60 10.66
C ASN A 291 -2.61 7.23 11.31
N HIS A 292 -3.16 6.08 10.95
CA HIS A 292 -4.27 5.47 11.68
C HIS A 292 -4.00 3.98 11.80
N GLU A 293 -3.58 3.58 12.99
CA GLU A 293 -3.11 2.23 13.27
C GLU A 293 -3.99 1.54 14.30
N ILE A 294 -4.19 0.24 14.09
CA ILE A 294 -4.67 -0.69 15.10
C ILE A 294 -3.52 -1.64 15.46
N CYS A 295 -2.95 -1.43 16.63
CA CYS A 295 -1.75 -2.10 17.10
C CYS A 295 -2.12 -3.33 17.92
N ARG A 296 -1.60 -4.51 17.57
CA ARG A 296 -1.59 -5.65 18.52
C ARG A 296 -0.32 -5.64 19.34
N VAL A 297 -0.51 -5.51 20.65
CA VAL A 297 0.58 -5.37 21.60
C VAL A 297 0.90 -6.71 22.24
N TYR A 298 2.17 -7.09 22.17
CA TYR A 298 2.72 -8.31 22.72
C TYR A 298 3.84 -8.00 23.71
N VAL A 299 4.07 -8.90 24.66
CA VAL A 299 5.18 -8.83 25.60
C VAL A 299 6.06 -10.07 25.49
N TYR A 300 7.37 -9.85 25.48
CA TYR A 300 8.42 -10.86 25.59
C TYR A 300 9.19 -10.68 26.90
N THR A 301 9.34 -11.75 27.67
CA THR A 301 9.94 -11.70 29.03
C THR A 301 11.17 -12.57 29.21
N ARG A 302 11.60 -13.31 28.18
CA ARG A 302 12.77 -14.18 28.34
C ARG A 302 14.06 -13.34 28.41
N PRO A 303 15.11 -13.85 29.09
CA PRO A 303 16.36 -13.14 29.20
C PRO A 303 16.98 -12.83 27.84
N ILE A 304 17.40 -11.58 27.64
CA ILE A 304 18.16 -11.12 26.48
C ILE A 304 19.46 -10.44 26.93
N GLU A 305 20.50 -10.54 26.12
CA GLU A 305 21.75 -9.80 26.29
C GLU A 305 21.78 -8.62 25.30
N ALA A 306 21.37 -7.43 25.75
CA ALA A 306 21.21 -6.25 24.89
C ALA A 306 22.49 -5.91 24.09
N ASP A 307 23.67 -6.06 24.71
CA ASP A 307 24.96 -5.76 24.08
C ASP A 307 25.36 -6.76 22.98
N ARG A 308 24.61 -7.87 22.82
CA ARG A 308 24.85 -8.91 21.82
C ARG A 308 23.77 -8.96 20.73
N LEU A 309 22.79 -8.06 20.77
CA LEU A 309 21.77 -7.99 19.73
C LEU A 309 22.40 -7.65 18.38
N LYS A 310 21.87 -8.26 17.32
CA LYS A 310 22.29 -8.00 15.96
C LYS A 310 21.30 -7.03 15.34
N LEU A 311 21.56 -5.74 15.54
CA LEU A 311 20.67 -4.68 15.07
C LEU A 311 20.75 -4.50 13.55
N GLN A 312 19.60 -4.35 12.91
CA GLN A 312 19.52 -3.83 11.54
C GLN A 312 19.75 -2.31 11.57
N LYS A 313 20.88 -1.86 11.03
CA LYS A 313 21.36 -0.48 11.23
C LYS A 313 20.51 0.56 10.51
N GLU A 314 19.85 0.16 9.44
CA GLU A 314 18.93 0.97 8.67
C GLU A 314 17.66 1.30 9.49
N GLU A 315 17.32 0.45 10.47
CA GLU A 315 16.14 0.56 11.32
C GLU A 315 16.48 1.05 12.74
N VAL A 316 17.50 0.46 13.36
CA VAL A 316 17.84 0.61 14.78
C VAL A 316 19.29 1.03 14.97
N GLU A 317 19.50 2.17 15.63
CA GLU A 317 20.83 2.69 15.97
C GLU A 317 21.41 1.99 17.21
N SER A 318 20.59 1.85 18.26
CA SER A 318 21.00 1.28 19.55
C SER A 318 19.78 0.84 20.37
N VAL A 319 20.02 0.14 21.47
CA VAL A 319 18.97 -0.22 22.45
C VAL A 319 19.38 0.21 23.86
N MET A 320 18.40 0.46 24.73
CA MET A 320 18.64 0.83 26.12
C MET A 320 17.60 0.21 27.05
N TRP A 321 18.07 -0.33 28.18
CA TRP A 321 17.19 -0.67 29.30
C TRP A 321 16.87 0.58 30.11
N ILE A 322 15.59 0.80 30.41
CA ILE A 322 15.12 1.88 31.27
C ILE A 322 14.07 1.36 32.26
N ASP A 323 14.10 1.85 33.49
CA ASP A 323 13.05 1.55 34.47
C ASP A 323 11.71 2.17 34.03
N TYR A 324 10.59 1.47 34.27
CA TYR A 324 9.27 1.93 33.82
C TYR A 324 8.86 3.31 34.35
N ASP A 325 9.02 3.60 35.65
CA ASP A 325 8.61 4.91 36.19
C ASP A 325 9.60 6.00 35.76
N GLU A 326 10.89 5.65 35.60
CA GLU A 326 11.88 6.55 35.01
C GLU A 326 11.53 6.90 33.56
N CYS A 327 11.10 5.94 32.74
CA CYS A 327 10.67 6.16 31.37
C CYS A 327 9.51 7.17 31.32
N LEU A 328 8.44 6.94 32.09
CA LEU A 328 7.31 7.86 32.18
C LEU A 328 7.74 9.26 32.64
N SER A 329 8.58 9.34 33.67
CA SER A 329 9.07 10.62 34.18
C SER A 329 9.89 11.38 33.13
N ARG A 330 10.71 10.69 32.33
CA ARG A 330 11.49 11.35 31.28
C ARG A 330 10.64 11.79 30.08
N ILE A 331 9.57 11.06 29.76
CA ILE A 331 8.57 11.48 28.76
C ILE A 331 7.86 12.75 29.24
N GLU A 332 7.32 12.75 30.48
CA GLU A 332 6.59 13.88 31.06
C GLU A 332 7.46 15.14 31.17
N ASN A 333 8.73 14.99 31.55
CA ASN A 333 9.67 16.10 31.67
C ASN A 333 10.37 16.47 30.35
N HIS A 334 10.00 15.84 29.22
CA HIS A 334 10.60 16.06 27.90
C HIS A 334 12.14 15.90 27.87
N THR A 335 12.68 14.98 28.68
CA THR A 335 14.12 14.68 28.76
C THR A 335 14.52 13.42 27.99
N LEU A 336 13.54 12.68 27.45
CA LEU A 336 13.75 11.59 26.51
C LEU A 336 13.19 12.00 25.14
N LYS A 337 14.05 12.06 24.12
CA LYS A 337 13.61 12.19 22.72
C LYS A 337 12.97 10.87 22.30
N ASN A 338 11.65 10.82 22.16
CA ASN A 338 10.90 9.58 21.97
C ASN A 338 9.66 9.77 21.08
N CYS A 339 9.10 8.66 20.61
CA CYS A 339 7.80 8.56 19.94
C CYS A 339 6.89 7.53 20.63
N LEU A 340 7.01 7.39 21.95
CA LEU A 340 6.27 6.38 22.72
C LEU A 340 4.85 6.83 23.05
N ASN A 341 3.90 5.91 22.93
CA ASN A 341 2.52 6.14 23.37
C ASN A 341 2.34 5.85 24.88
N VAL A 342 1.97 6.87 25.66
CA VAL A 342 1.77 6.74 27.11
C VAL A 342 0.60 5.80 27.46
N ARG A 343 -0.43 5.70 26.61
CA ARG A 343 -1.56 4.78 26.85
C ARG A 343 -1.10 3.33 26.72
N GLU A 344 -0.24 3.04 25.74
CA GLU A 344 0.32 1.70 25.57
C GLU A 344 1.24 1.32 26.76
N LEU A 345 2.07 2.25 27.24
CA LEU A 345 2.85 2.04 28.47
C LEU A 345 1.96 1.73 29.68
N GLN A 346 0.83 2.43 29.84
CA GLN A 346 -0.15 2.14 30.89
C GLN A 346 -0.79 0.76 30.73
N MET A 347 -1.02 0.31 29.49
CA MET A 347 -1.53 -1.02 29.20
C MET A 347 -0.54 -2.10 29.68
N LEU A 348 0.77 -1.91 29.46
CA LEU A 348 1.82 -2.80 29.98
C LEU A 348 1.84 -2.85 31.50
N LYS A 349 1.68 -1.71 32.17
CA LYS A 349 1.66 -1.67 33.65
C LYS A 349 0.49 -2.45 34.20
N THR A 350 -0.70 -2.29 33.62
CA THR A 350 -1.91 -3.04 33.99
C THR A 350 -1.64 -4.54 33.83
N TRP A 351 -1.19 -4.97 32.65
CA TRP A 351 -0.83 -6.37 32.38
C TRP A 351 0.20 -6.93 33.38
N TRP A 352 1.25 -6.16 33.67
CA TRP A 352 2.30 -6.55 34.63
C TRP A 352 1.75 -6.76 36.04
N THR A 353 0.85 -5.87 36.48
CA THR A 353 0.26 -5.93 37.84
C THR A 353 -0.82 -6.99 38.01
N GLU A 354 -1.66 -7.22 37.00
CA GLU A 354 -2.85 -8.08 37.08
C GLU A 354 -2.59 -9.54 36.68
N GLY A 355 -1.60 -9.82 35.83
CA GLY A 355 -1.40 -11.16 35.25
C GLY A 355 0.06 -11.59 35.05
N GLY A 356 1.00 -10.66 34.94
CA GLY A 356 2.42 -10.94 34.69
C GLY A 356 3.16 -11.72 35.80
N ARG A 357 2.57 -11.84 37.00
CA ARG A 357 3.19 -12.52 38.15
C ARG A 357 3.38 -14.04 38.01
N LYS A 358 2.82 -14.69 36.98
CA LYS A 358 2.98 -16.14 36.76
C LYS A 358 4.37 -16.54 36.23
N PHE A 359 5.22 -15.57 35.88
CA PHE A 359 6.56 -15.79 35.31
C PHE A 359 7.70 -15.33 36.23
N ARG A 360 7.44 -15.17 37.53
CA ARG A 360 8.45 -14.88 38.56
C ARG A 360 9.24 -16.10 38.99
#